data_AF-A0A7J8XM35-F1
#
_entry.id   AF-A0A7J8XM35-F1
#
_cell.length_a   1.000
_cell.length_b   1.000
_cell.length_c   1.000
_cell.angle_alpha   90.00
_cell.angle_beta   90.00
_cell.angle_gamma   90.00
#
_symmetry.space_group_name_H-M   'P 1'
#
loop_
_entity.id
_entity.type
_entity.pdbx_description
1 polymer ?
#
loop_
_entity_poly.entity_id
_entity_poly.type
_entity_poly.pdbx_seq_one_letter_code
_entity_poly.pdbx_strand_id
1 'polypeptide(L)'
;MAITAYEQCLKIDPDSRNAGQNRLLAMNYINEGDDKLFDAHRDWGRRFMRLYSQYNSWDNPKDPERPLVIGYISPDYFTHSVSYFIEAPLIYHDYRNYHVVVYSAVVKADAKTIRFREKVLKRGGVWRDIYGIDEKKVASMVRDDKIDILVELTGHTANNKLGTMACRPAPVQVTWIGYPNTTGLPTIDYRITDSFADPSDTKQKHVEELVRLPECFLCYTPSPEAGPVSPTPALANGFITFGSFNNLAKITPKVLQVWARILCAVPNSRLVVKCKPFCCDSVRQKFLSTLEQLGLESLRVDLLPLILLNHDHMQAYSLMDISLDTFPYAGTTTTCESLYMGVPCVTMAGSVHAHNVGVSLLSKVGLQHLIAQNEDEYVQLALKLASDITALQNLRTILRDLMSKSPVCDGQNFISGLEATYRNMWRRYCKGDVPSLRYMETLQKQDIPDEVTTKTSDPEKITVSGDTFPSTVKCNGFNQVPLPMSTLTTSEEN
;
A
#
# COMPACT_ATOMS: atom_id res chain seq x y z
N MET A 1 18.90 5.02 6.85
CA MET A 1 19.84 4.67 5.76
C MET A 1 19.17 4.71 4.39
N ALA A 2 18.21 3.82 4.07
CA ALA A 2 17.58 3.78 2.74
C ALA A 2 16.93 5.12 2.32
N ILE A 3 16.16 5.75 3.21
CA ILE A 3 15.53 7.06 2.96
C ILE A 3 16.59 8.11 2.55
N THR A 4 17.70 8.20 3.29
CA THR A 4 18.80 9.12 2.98
C THR A 4 19.44 8.84 1.61
N ALA A 5 19.59 7.56 1.24
CA ALA A 5 20.11 7.20 -0.08
C ALA A 5 19.15 7.63 -1.19
N TYR A 6 17.85 7.40 -1.03
CA TYR A 6 16.85 7.89 -1.99
C TYR A 6 16.82 9.42 -2.06
N GLU A 7 17.00 10.12 -0.95
CA GLU A 7 17.11 11.59 -0.93
C GLU A 7 18.35 12.08 -1.68
N GLN A 8 19.48 11.37 -1.60
CA GLN A 8 20.66 11.68 -2.41
C GLN A 8 20.39 11.45 -3.90
N CYS A 9 19.71 10.37 -4.28
CA CYS A 9 19.29 10.15 -5.66
C CYS A 9 18.39 11.29 -6.16
N LEU A 10 17.43 11.74 -5.35
CA LEU A 10 16.51 12.82 -5.70
C LEU A 10 17.16 14.20 -5.78
N LYS A 11 18.33 14.40 -5.18
CA LYS A 11 19.15 15.62 -5.40
C LYS A 11 19.78 15.63 -6.79
N ILE A 12 20.04 14.46 -7.37
CA ILE A 12 20.65 14.31 -8.70
C ILE A 12 19.57 14.29 -9.78
N ASP A 13 18.53 13.49 -9.57
CA ASP A 13 17.36 13.37 -10.45
C ASP A 13 16.08 13.54 -9.61
N PRO A 14 15.56 14.78 -9.50
CA PRO A 14 14.36 15.07 -8.73
C PRO A 14 13.13 14.28 -9.17
N ASP A 15 13.05 13.91 -10.45
CA ASP A 15 11.91 13.22 -11.06
C ASP A 15 12.12 11.71 -11.17
N SER A 16 13.18 11.18 -10.52
CA SER A 16 13.43 9.75 -10.42
C SER A 16 12.24 9.04 -9.77
N ARG A 17 11.44 8.36 -10.60
CA ARG A 17 10.25 7.62 -10.15
C ARG A 17 10.62 6.58 -9.08
N ASN A 18 11.67 5.80 -9.34
CA ASN A 18 12.11 4.74 -8.43
C ASN A 18 12.58 5.30 -7.08
N ALA A 19 13.41 6.35 -7.06
CA ALA A 19 13.87 6.92 -5.80
C ALA A 19 12.71 7.61 -5.04
N GLY A 20 11.84 8.34 -5.75
CA GLY A 20 10.68 9.02 -5.18
C GLY A 20 9.72 8.04 -4.50
N GLN A 21 9.26 7.03 -5.22
CA GLN A 21 8.28 6.07 -4.71
C GLN A 21 8.85 5.21 -3.57
N ASN A 22 10.10 4.72 -3.70
CA ASN A 22 10.73 3.95 -2.62
C ASN A 22 11.02 4.81 -1.38
N ARG A 23 11.32 6.10 -1.54
CA ARG A 23 11.42 7.04 -0.41
C ARG A 23 10.10 7.13 0.33
N LEU A 24 8.99 7.37 -0.39
CA LEU A 24 7.66 7.48 0.19
C LEU A 24 7.25 6.20 0.92
N LEU A 25 7.43 5.04 0.29
CA LEU A 25 7.17 3.76 0.92
C LEU A 25 8.04 3.57 2.19
N ALA A 26 9.34 3.85 2.10
CA ALA A 26 10.25 3.69 3.23
C ALA A 26 9.91 4.59 4.42
N MET A 27 9.42 5.81 4.15
CA MET A 27 9.01 6.74 5.21
C MET A 27 7.80 6.21 6.01
N ASN A 28 6.92 5.38 5.44
CA ASN A 28 5.80 4.80 6.19
C ASN A 28 6.24 3.84 7.30
N TYR A 29 7.46 3.26 7.23
CA TYR A 29 7.93 2.33 8.26
C TYR A 29 8.37 3.03 9.55
N ILE A 30 8.65 4.33 9.50
CA ILE A 30 9.27 5.05 10.63
C ILE A 30 8.46 6.25 11.12
N ASN A 31 7.49 6.74 10.34
CA ASN A 31 6.70 7.91 10.70
C ASN A 31 5.37 7.50 11.32
N GLU A 32 5.02 8.13 12.44
CA GLU A 32 3.80 7.87 13.21
C GLU A 32 2.74 8.97 12.96
N GLY A 33 2.68 9.52 11.74
CA GLY A 33 1.65 10.49 11.33
C GLY A 33 2.08 11.96 11.36
N ASP A 34 3.36 12.24 11.11
CA ASP A 34 3.80 13.62 10.92
C ASP A 34 3.33 14.20 9.57
N ASP A 35 3.17 15.53 9.53
CA ASP A 35 2.78 16.23 8.31
C ASP A 35 3.84 16.12 7.20
N LYS A 36 5.11 15.85 7.56
CA LYS A 36 6.21 15.69 6.60
C LYS A 36 5.98 14.54 5.65
N LEU A 37 5.41 13.43 6.13
CA LEU A 37 5.06 12.31 5.27
C LEU A 37 3.99 12.71 4.25
N PHE A 38 2.95 13.42 4.68
CA PHE A 38 1.91 13.91 3.78
C PHE A 38 2.46 14.90 2.75
N ASP A 39 3.25 15.89 3.19
CA ASP A 39 3.86 16.88 2.30
C ASP A 39 4.76 16.22 1.25
N ALA A 40 5.54 15.22 1.64
CA ALA A 40 6.37 14.45 0.70
C ALA A 40 5.53 13.75 -0.38
N HIS A 41 4.39 13.14 -0.02
CA HIS A 41 3.47 12.52 -0.98
C HIS A 41 2.84 13.55 -1.90
N ARG A 42 2.29 14.63 -1.33
CA ARG A 42 1.65 15.72 -2.08
C ARG A 42 2.60 16.32 -3.10
N ASP A 43 3.82 16.63 -2.67
CA ASP A 43 4.82 17.27 -3.54
C ASP A 43 5.32 16.31 -4.62
N TRP A 44 5.45 15.01 -4.32
CA TRP A 44 5.70 13.99 -5.34
C TRP A 44 4.56 13.95 -6.37
N GLY A 45 3.31 13.89 -5.93
CA GLY A 45 2.16 13.74 -6.83
C GLY A 45 1.93 14.98 -7.70
N ARG A 46 2.15 16.19 -7.16
CA ARG A 46 2.11 17.44 -7.93
C ARG A 46 3.13 17.42 -9.07
N ARG A 47 4.37 16.98 -8.81
CA ARG A 47 5.42 16.91 -9.85
C ARG A 47 5.16 15.78 -10.82
N PHE A 48 4.83 14.59 -10.31
CA PHE A 48 4.60 13.39 -11.12
C PHE A 48 3.45 13.59 -12.12
N MET A 49 2.35 14.24 -11.69
CA MET A 49 1.21 14.53 -12.56
C MET A 49 1.57 15.38 -13.77
N ARG A 50 2.56 16.28 -13.67
CA ARG A 50 3.01 17.15 -14.78
C ARG A 50 3.64 16.37 -15.95
N LEU A 51 4.05 15.13 -15.71
CA LEU A 51 4.62 14.24 -16.74
C LEU A 51 3.55 13.62 -17.67
N TYR A 52 2.27 13.77 -17.32
CA TYR A 52 1.15 13.19 -18.02
C TYR A 52 0.16 14.29 -18.42
N SER A 53 -0.48 14.14 -19.58
CA SER A 53 -1.61 14.99 -19.96
C SER A 53 -2.88 14.40 -19.34
N GLN A 54 -3.69 15.24 -18.70
CA GLN A 54 -4.95 14.84 -18.08
C GLN A 54 -6.09 14.87 -19.09
N TYR A 55 -6.96 13.86 -19.05
CA TYR A 55 -8.29 13.96 -19.62
C TYR A 55 -9.19 14.79 -18.71
N ASN A 56 -9.99 15.67 -19.32
CA ASN A 56 -10.90 16.60 -18.63
C ASN A 56 -12.37 16.39 -19.02
N SER A 57 -12.65 15.43 -19.91
CA SER A 57 -13.99 15.11 -20.41
C SER A 57 -14.13 13.60 -20.62
N TRP A 58 -15.33 13.10 -20.35
CA TRP A 58 -15.69 11.69 -20.43
C TRP A 58 -17.07 11.57 -21.07
N ASP A 59 -17.20 10.67 -22.04
CA ASP A 59 -18.46 10.43 -22.77
C ASP A 59 -19.37 9.44 -22.03
N ASN A 60 -19.01 9.05 -20.81
CA ASN A 60 -19.78 8.15 -19.97
C ASN A 60 -21.15 8.78 -19.65
N PRO A 61 -22.29 8.17 -20.02
CA PRO A 61 -23.62 8.74 -19.77
C PRO A 61 -23.87 8.95 -18.28
N LYS A 62 -24.27 10.17 -17.88
CA LYS A 62 -24.55 10.55 -16.49
C LYS A 62 -25.94 10.11 -16.00
N ASP A 63 -26.23 8.82 -16.15
CA ASP A 63 -27.39 8.19 -15.53
C ASP A 63 -26.99 7.64 -14.15
N PRO A 64 -27.58 8.09 -13.03
CA PRO A 64 -27.18 7.67 -11.69
C PRO A 64 -27.45 6.18 -11.39
N GLU A 65 -28.38 5.53 -12.09
CA GLU A 65 -28.85 4.17 -11.77
C GLU A 65 -28.48 3.12 -12.82
N ARG A 66 -27.89 3.51 -13.95
CA ARG A 66 -27.45 2.53 -14.96
C ARG A 66 -26.39 1.55 -14.42
N PRO A 67 -26.21 0.38 -15.05
CA PRO A 67 -25.06 -0.48 -14.81
C PRO A 67 -23.73 0.29 -14.97
N LEU A 68 -22.77 0.00 -14.10
CA LEU A 68 -21.45 0.61 -14.07
C LEU A 68 -20.40 -0.34 -14.63
N VAL A 69 -19.38 0.23 -15.27
CA VAL A 69 -18.17 -0.49 -15.67
C VAL A 69 -17.04 -0.16 -14.69
N ILE A 70 -16.58 -1.17 -13.96
CA ILE A 70 -15.55 -1.06 -12.92
C ILE A 70 -14.23 -1.62 -13.46
N GLY A 71 -13.21 -0.77 -13.49
CA GLY A 71 -11.85 -1.14 -13.87
C GLY A 71 -11.00 -1.42 -12.64
N TYR A 72 -10.31 -2.56 -12.56
CA TYR A 72 -9.30 -2.83 -11.53
C TYR A 72 -7.91 -2.94 -12.15
N ILE A 73 -6.97 -2.08 -11.73
CA ILE A 73 -5.61 -2.04 -12.28
C ILE A 73 -4.56 -2.38 -11.22
N SER A 74 -3.73 -3.38 -11.51
CA SER A 74 -2.69 -3.85 -10.59
C SER A 74 -1.64 -4.73 -11.26
N PRO A 75 -0.37 -4.71 -10.80
CA PRO A 75 0.59 -5.74 -11.13
C PRO A 75 0.46 -7.02 -10.29
N ASP A 76 -0.42 -7.03 -9.29
CA ASP A 76 -0.41 -8.00 -8.19
C ASP A 76 -1.46 -9.12 -8.29
N TYR A 77 -1.91 -9.43 -9.50
CA TYR A 77 -2.80 -10.56 -9.76
C TYR A 77 -2.07 -11.92 -9.80
N PHE A 78 -1.10 -12.13 -8.92
CA PHE A 78 -0.37 -13.39 -8.74
C PHE A 78 -0.33 -13.71 -7.23
N THR A 79 0.43 -14.71 -6.79
CA THR A 79 0.62 -15.04 -5.37
C THR A 79 1.34 -13.90 -4.65
N HIS A 80 0.55 -12.91 -4.24
CA HIS A 80 0.95 -11.66 -3.62
C HIS A 80 -0.11 -11.22 -2.60
N SER A 81 0.25 -10.37 -1.64
CA SER A 81 -0.64 -9.90 -0.56
C SER A 81 -1.97 -9.33 -1.07
N VAL A 82 -1.94 -8.47 -2.10
CA VAL A 82 -3.14 -7.85 -2.72
C VAL A 82 -4.11 -8.89 -3.27
N SER A 83 -3.59 -9.99 -3.83
CA SER A 83 -4.40 -11.03 -4.47
C SER A 83 -5.41 -11.68 -3.52
N TYR A 84 -5.11 -11.76 -2.22
CA TYR A 84 -6.02 -12.35 -1.24
C TYR A 84 -7.23 -11.47 -0.94
N PHE A 85 -7.19 -10.18 -1.30
CA PHE A 85 -8.25 -9.21 -1.02
C PHE A 85 -9.06 -8.84 -2.26
N ILE A 86 -8.40 -8.72 -3.42
CA ILE A 86 -9.08 -8.41 -4.68
C ILE A 86 -9.91 -9.59 -5.21
N GLU A 87 -9.68 -10.81 -4.73
CA GLU A 87 -10.46 -11.98 -5.16
C GLU A 87 -11.97 -11.79 -4.91
N ALA A 88 -12.37 -11.12 -3.83
CA ALA A 88 -13.77 -10.90 -3.51
C ALA A 88 -14.49 -10.05 -4.58
N PRO A 89 -14.03 -8.84 -4.97
CA PRO A 89 -14.63 -8.10 -6.09
C PRO A 89 -14.68 -8.88 -7.41
N LEU A 90 -13.62 -9.64 -7.74
CA LEU A 90 -13.59 -10.41 -8.98
C LEU A 90 -14.66 -11.52 -9.01
N ILE A 91 -15.06 -12.04 -7.86
CA ILE A 91 -16.01 -13.15 -7.73
C ILE A 91 -17.42 -12.67 -7.44
N TYR A 92 -17.61 -11.77 -6.49
CA TYR A 92 -18.92 -11.55 -5.89
C TYR A 92 -19.71 -10.40 -6.52
N HIS A 93 -19.09 -9.58 -7.38
CA HIS A 93 -19.82 -8.51 -8.07
C HIS A 93 -21.06 -9.06 -8.79
N ASP A 94 -22.13 -8.28 -8.80
CA ASP A 94 -23.24 -8.49 -9.73
C ASP A 94 -22.84 -7.93 -11.10
N TYR A 95 -22.29 -8.79 -11.97
CA TYR A 95 -21.78 -8.39 -13.29
C TYR A 95 -22.86 -7.82 -14.23
N ARG A 96 -24.15 -7.94 -13.88
CA ARG A 96 -25.24 -7.28 -14.61
C ARG A 96 -25.27 -5.78 -14.33
N ASN A 97 -24.97 -5.38 -13.09
CA ASN A 97 -25.02 -4.00 -12.62
C ASN A 97 -23.63 -3.38 -12.45
N TYR A 98 -22.58 -4.20 -12.34
CA TYR A 98 -21.18 -3.81 -12.13
C TYR A 98 -20.29 -4.68 -13.02
N HIS A 99 -20.18 -4.32 -14.30
CA HIS A 99 -19.35 -5.03 -15.26
C HIS A 99 -17.87 -4.83 -14.96
N VAL A 100 -17.11 -5.91 -14.80
CA VAL A 100 -15.70 -5.86 -14.35
C VAL A 100 -14.74 -5.96 -15.53
N VAL A 101 -13.78 -5.03 -15.57
CA VAL A 101 -12.61 -5.05 -16.45
C VAL A 101 -11.34 -5.07 -15.61
N VAL A 102 -10.47 -6.05 -15.85
CA VAL A 102 -9.19 -6.19 -15.17
C VAL A 102 -8.05 -5.75 -16.08
N TYR A 103 -7.21 -4.85 -15.58
CA TYR A 103 -5.95 -4.43 -16.21
C TYR A 103 -4.78 -5.04 -15.43
N SER A 104 -4.32 -6.20 -15.91
CA SER A 104 -3.26 -7.00 -15.28
C SER A 104 -1.88 -6.58 -15.77
N ALA A 105 -1.07 -5.99 -14.89
CA ALA A 105 0.34 -5.68 -15.15
C ALA A 105 1.30 -6.76 -14.62
N VAL A 106 0.81 -8.00 -14.45
CA VAL A 106 1.58 -9.13 -13.94
C VAL A 106 2.73 -9.46 -14.89
N VAL A 107 3.96 -9.49 -14.35
CA VAL A 107 5.17 -9.84 -15.12
C VAL A 107 5.20 -11.32 -15.48
N LYS A 108 4.90 -12.18 -14.50
CA LYS A 108 4.91 -13.63 -14.63
C LYS A 108 3.66 -14.19 -13.99
N ALA A 109 2.74 -14.67 -14.81
CA ALA A 109 1.50 -15.30 -14.35
C ALA A 109 1.80 -16.60 -13.60
N ASP A 110 1.04 -16.83 -12.53
CA ASP A 110 1.03 -18.10 -11.80
C ASP A 110 -0.37 -18.74 -11.80
N ALA A 111 -0.54 -19.85 -11.07
CA ALA A 111 -1.82 -20.53 -10.97
C ALA A 111 -2.95 -19.62 -10.46
N LYS A 112 -2.64 -18.64 -9.62
CA LYS A 112 -3.61 -17.68 -9.09
C LYS A 112 -4.03 -16.67 -10.14
N THR A 113 -3.08 -16.17 -10.94
CA THR A 113 -3.37 -15.31 -12.10
C THR A 113 -4.33 -16.00 -13.07
N ILE A 114 -4.05 -17.25 -13.43
CA ILE A 114 -4.87 -18.04 -14.36
C ILE A 114 -6.28 -18.21 -13.78
N ARG A 115 -6.39 -18.60 -12.50
CA ARG A 115 -7.67 -18.75 -11.80
C ARG A 115 -8.49 -17.47 -11.77
N PHE A 116 -7.87 -16.30 -11.55
CA PHE A 116 -8.57 -15.02 -11.58
C PHE A 116 -9.08 -14.69 -12.98
N ARG A 117 -8.24 -14.84 -14.00
CA ARG A 117 -8.62 -14.63 -15.39
C ARG A 117 -9.83 -15.50 -15.78
N GLU A 118 -9.78 -16.79 -15.47
CA GLU A 118 -10.88 -17.71 -15.75
C GLU A 118 -12.18 -17.30 -15.04
N LYS A 119 -12.11 -16.93 -13.76
CA LYS A 119 -13.28 -16.49 -12.97
C LYS A 119 -13.92 -15.23 -13.56
N VAL A 120 -13.11 -14.24 -13.93
CA VAL A 120 -13.58 -12.98 -14.54
C VAL A 120 -14.25 -13.25 -15.89
N LEU A 121 -13.58 -13.99 -16.77
CA LEU A 121 -14.13 -14.31 -18.10
C LEU A 121 -15.42 -15.13 -18.02
N LYS A 122 -15.48 -16.11 -17.10
CA LYS A 122 -16.68 -16.95 -16.89
C LYS A 122 -17.90 -16.13 -16.43
N ARG A 123 -17.68 -15.03 -15.72
CA ARG A 123 -18.76 -14.10 -15.30
C ARG A 123 -19.10 -13.05 -16.35
N GLY A 124 -18.42 -13.08 -17.50
CA GLY A 124 -18.64 -12.15 -18.60
C GLY A 124 -17.87 -10.84 -18.45
N GLY A 125 -16.87 -10.75 -17.56
CA GLY A 125 -15.97 -9.61 -17.50
C GLY A 125 -14.84 -9.69 -18.54
N VAL A 126 -13.98 -8.68 -18.53
CA VAL A 126 -12.86 -8.54 -19.47
C VAL A 126 -11.54 -8.62 -18.72
N TRP A 127 -10.56 -9.33 -19.30
CA TRP A 127 -9.19 -9.40 -18.79
C TRP A 127 -8.22 -8.84 -19.82
N ARG A 128 -7.47 -7.79 -19.46
CA ARG A 128 -6.47 -7.14 -20.29
C ARG A 128 -5.09 -7.31 -19.68
N ASP A 129 -4.21 -8.00 -20.39
CA ASP A 129 -2.79 -8.07 -20.03
C ASP A 129 -2.09 -6.79 -20.52
N ILE A 130 -1.57 -5.99 -19.58
CA ILE A 130 -0.99 -4.66 -19.83
C ILE A 130 0.48 -4.54 -19.41
N TYR A 131 1.13 -5.65 -19.03
CA TYR A 131 2.55 -5.63 -18.72
C TYR A 131 3.36 -5.15 -19.93
N GLY A 132 4.31 -4.22 -19.69
CA GLY A 132 5.13 -3.62 -20.74
C GLY A 132 4.42 -2.58 -21.62
N ILE A 133 3.11 -2.33 -21.43
CA ILE A 133 2.40 -1.29 -22.17
C ILE A 133 2.62 0.06 -21.48
N ASP A 134 2.91 1.08 -22.30
CA ASP A 134 3.03 2.47 -21.85
C ASP A 134 1.76 2.96 -21.14
N GLU A 135 1.92 3.67 -20.02
CA GLU A 135 0.80 4.06 -19.16
C GLU A 135 -0.21 5.00 -19.84
N LYS A 136 0.21 5.80 -20.84
CA LYS A 136 -0.71 6.64 -21.64
C LYS A 136 -1.56 5.78 -22.57
N LYS A 137 -0.98 4.71 -23.14
CA LYS A 137 -1.74 3.74 -23.94
C LYS A 137 -2.73 2.95 -23.08
N VAL A 138 -2.32 2.55 -21.87
CA VAL A 138 -3.25 1.94 -20.91
C VAL A 138 -4.38 2.91 -20.56
N ALA A 139 -4.09 4.20 -20.40
CA ALA A 139 -5.12 5.22 -20.18
C ALA A 139 -6.11 5.34 -21.36
N SER A 140 -5.64 5.24 -22.61
CA SER A 140 -6.53 5.15 -23.77
C SER A 140 -7.42 3.89 -23.72
N MET A 141 -6.85 2.73 -23.37
CA MET A 141 -7.63 1.48 -23.25
C MET A 141 -8.75 1.61 -22.21
N VAL A 142 -8.48 2.26 -21.07
CA VAL A 142 -9.50 2.56 -20.04
C VAL A 142 -10.64 3.41 -20.59
N ARG A 143 -10.34 4.38 -21.47
CA ARG A 143 -11.38 5.20 -22.11
C ARG A 143 -12.17 4.44 -23.15
N ASP A 144 -11.50 3.60 -23.94
CA ASP A 144 -12.13 2.78 -24.97
C ASP A 144 -13.10 1.76 -24.32
N ASP A 145 -12.74 1.23 -23.16
CA ASP A 145 -13.57 0.36 -22.33
C ASP A 145 -14.72 1.09 -21.61
N LYS A 146 -14.77 2.43 -21.70
CA LYS A 146 -15.76 3.27 -21.02
C LYS A 146 -15.85 2.97 -19.52
N ILE A 147 -14.70 2.80 -18.86
CA ILE A 147 -14.63 2.60 -17.42
C ILE A 147 -15.27 3.80 -16.71
N ASP A 148 -16.19 3.54 -15.79
CA ASP A 148 -16.84 4.55 -14.96
C ASP A 148 -16.03 4.82 -13.70
N ILE A 149 -15.56 3.76 -13.05
CA ILE A 149 -14.75 3.81 -11.84
C ILE A 149 -13.50 3.00 -12.07
N LEU A 150 -12.33 3.64 -12.08
CA LEU A 150 -11.04 2.97 -12.15
C LEU A 150 -10.44 2.88 -10.74
N VAL A 151 -10.15 1.65 -10.30
CA VAL A 151 -9.64 1.32 -8.97
C VAL A 151 -8.20 0.83 -9.08
N GLU A 152 -7.28 1.60 -8.51
CA GLU A 152 -5.85 1.33 -8.44
C GLU A 152 -5.53 0.59 -7.13
N LEU A 153 -4.75 -0.51 -7.23
CA LEU A 153 -4.59 -1.46 -6.11
C LEU A 153 -3.19 -1.53 -5.50
N THR A 154 -2.28 -0.61 -5.83
CA THR A 154 -0.82 -0.77 -5.65
C THR A 154 -0.19 0.38 -4.88
N GLY A 155 -0.62 1.63 -5.16
CA GLY A 155 0.00 2.85 -4.68
C GLY A 155 1.50 2.94 -4.99
N HIS A 156 2.33 3.32 -4.01
CA HIS A 156 3.78 3.52 -4.21
C HIS A 156 4.64 2.25 -4.12
N THR A 157 4.02 1.07 -4.28
CA THR A 157 4.75 -0.21 -4.31
C THR A 157 5.20 -0.56 -5.74
N ALA A 158 5.97 -1.64 -5.88
CA ALA A 158 6.68 -1.96 -7.12
C ALA A 158 5.72 -2.13 -8.32
N ASN A 159 6.15 -1.67 -9.50
CA ASN A 159 5.44 -1.84 -10.78
C ASN A 159 4.02 -1.24 -10.86
N ASN A 160 3.68 -0.32 -9.94
CA ASN A 160 2.40 0.40 -9.94
C ASN A 160 2.08 1.07 -11.29
N LYS A 161 0.81 1.45 -11.43
CA LYS A 161 0.28 2.12 -12.64
C LYS A 161 -0.25 3.51 -12.31
N LEU A 162 0.40 4.21 -11.37
CA LEU A 162 0.02 5.58 -10.99
C LEU A 162 0.13 6.56 -12.16
N GLY A 163 0.95 6.30 -13.18
CA GLY A 163 0.98 7.13 -14.39
C GLY A 163 -0.30 7.05 -15.21
N THR A 164 -0.94 5.87 -15.26
CA THR A 164 -2.28 5.73 -15.87
C THR A 164 -3.30 6.55 -15.09
N MET A 165 -3.24 6.51 -13.75
CA MET A 165 -4.12 7.34 -12.91
C MET A 165 -3.85 8.84 -13.07
N ALA A 166 -2.60 9.24 -13.34
CA ALA A 166 -2.20 10.64 -13.57
C ALA A 166 -2.78 11.21 -14.87
N CYS A 167 -3.10 10.36 -15.85
CA CYS A 167 -3.85 10.77 -17.04
C CYS A 167 -5.33 11.03 -16.76
N ARG A 168 -5.88 10.58 -15.63
CA ARG A 168 -7.32 10.65 -15.31
C ARG A 168 -8.25 10.05 -16.39
N PRO A 169 -8.01 8.81 -16.87
CA PRO A 169 -8.80 8.23 -17.97
C PRO A 169 -10.26 7.94 -17.62
N ALA A 170 -10.58 7.65 -16.35
CA ALA A 170 -11.95 7.43 -15.89
C ALA A 170 -12.51 8.66 -15.14
N PRO A 171 -13.84 8.89 -15.18
CA PRO A 171 -14.46 10.03 -14.51
C PRO A 171 -14.34 9.99 -12.99
N VAL A 172 -14.34 8.78 -12.41
CA VAL A 172 -14.09 8.53 -10.99
C VAL A 172 -12.86 7.63 -10.85
N GLN A 173 -11.91 8.06 -10.01
CA GLN A 173 -10.70 7.30 -9.73
C GLN A 173 -10.55 7.00 -8.24
N VAL A 174 -10.22 5.75 -7.92
CA VAL A 174 -10.14 5.24 -6.56
C VAL A 174 -8.80 4.56 -6.35
N THR A 175 -8.23 4.67 -5.15
CA THR A 175 -7.13 3.80 -4.70
C THR A 175 -7.59 2.93 -3.52
N TRP A 176 -7.15 1.67 -3.49
CA TRP A 176 -7.51 0.72 -2.45
C TRP A 176 -6.38 -0.33 -2.23
N ILE A 177 -6.28 -0.83 -0.99
CA ILE A 177 -5.48 -1.96 -0.48
C ILE A 177 -3.96 -1.96 -0.55
N GLY A 178 -3.34 -1.69 -1.70
CA GLY A 178 -1.90 -1.96 -1.88
C GLY A 178 -0.97 -1.04 -1.09
N TYR A 179 -1.48 0.10 -0.63
CA TYR A 179 -0.68 1.14 0.00
C TYR A 179 -1.38 1.78 1.20
N PRO A 180 -0.69 1.91 2.36
CA PRO A 180 -1.33 2.27 3.61
C PRO A 180 -1.48 3.79 3.81
N ASN A 181 -1.32 4.59 2.76
CA ASN A 181 -1.28 6.05 2.86
C ASN A 181 -1.85 6.72 1.58
N THR A 182 -1.88 8.05 1.57
CA THR A 182 -2.19 8.85 0.38
C THR A 182 -1.26 8.49 -0.79
N THR A 183 -1.79 8.45 -2.02
CA THR A 183 -0.97 8.36 -3.23
C THR A 183 -0.25 9.69 -3.51
N GLY A 184 -0.73 10.79 -2.92
CA GLY A 184 -0.28 12.15 -3.22
C GLY A 184 -0.76 12.67 -4.57
N LEU A 185 -1.40 11.84 -5.40
CA LEU A 185 -1.75 12.16 -6.78
C LEU A 185 -3.09 12.91 -6.84
N PRO A 186 -3.12 14.19 -7.27
CA PRO A 186 -4.34 15.01 -7.24
C PRO A 186 -5.47 14.49 -8.14
N THR A 187 -5.19 13.59 -9.08
CA THR A 187 -6.20 13.03 -9.99
C THR A 187 -6.99 11.87 -9.39
N ILE A 188 -6.63 11.33 -8.22
CA ILE A 188 -7.38 10.26 -7.57
C ILE A 188 -8.41 10.87 -6.62
N ASP A 189 -9.68 10.51 -6.80
CA ASP A 189 -10.79 11.11 -6.07
C ASP A 189 -10.93 10.54 -4.66
N TYR A 190 -10.81 9.22 -4.53
CA TYR A 190 -11.16 8.50 -3.30
C TYR A 190 -10.10 7.49 -2.87
N ARG A 191 -9.95 7.33 -1.56
CA ARG A 191 -9.21 6.22 -0.95
C ARG A 191 -10.16 5.42 -0.06
N ILE A 192 -10.28 4.12 -0.35
CA ILE A 192 -11.13 3.21 0.43
C ILE A 192 -10.40 2.77 1.71
N THR A 193 -11.11 2.85 2.84
CA THR A 193 -10.66 2.49 4.19
C THR A 193 -11.87 2.04 5.03
N ASP A 194 -11.73 1.94 6.35
CA ASP A 194 -12.83 1.72 7.30
C ASP A 194 -12.66 2.58 8.57
N SER A 195 -13.65 2.51 9.47
CA SER A 195 -13.71 3.33 10.68
C SER A 195 -12.67 2.98 11.74
N PHE A 196 -12.02 1.81 11.66
CA PHE A 196 -10.99 1.40 12.61
C PHE A 196 -9.60 1.78 12.10
N ALA A 197 -9.31 1.52 10.82
CA ALA A 197 -8.04 1.87 10.21
C ALA A 197 -7.88 3.40 10.09
N ASP A 198 -8.93 4.09 9.66
CA ASP A 198 -8.99 5.56 9.62
C ASP A 198 -10.26 6.05 10.34
N PRO A 199 -10.23 6.32 11.66
CA PRO A 199 -11.40 6.83 12.36
C PRO A 199 -11.83 8.20 11.84
N SER A 200 -13.07 8.62 12.10
CA SER A 200 -13.63 9.86 11.55
C SER A 200 -12.86 11.12 11.97
N ASP A 201 -12.16 11.05 13.10
CA ASP A 201 -11.36 12.13 13.67
C ASP A 201 -9.86 12.00 13.37
N THR A 202 -9.46 11.07 12.48
CA THR A 202 -8.07 10.87 12.05
C THR A 202 -7.39 12.19 11.69
N LYS A 203 -6.15 12.36 12.18
CA LYS A 203 -5.30 13.52 11.85
C LYS A 203 -4.44 13.28 10.62
N GLN A 204 -4.36 12.03 10.15
CA GLN A 204 -3.62 11.70 8.94
C GLN A 204 -4.26 12.38 7.74
N LYS A 205 -3.46 13.16 7.01
CA LYS A 205 -3.90 13.92 5.85
C LYS A 205 -3.82 13.08 4.57
N HIS A 206 -4.76 13.30 3.66
CA HIS A 206 -4.85 12.64 2.36
C HIS A 206 -5.15 13.66 1.26
N VAL A 207 -4.71 13.38 0.03
CA VAL A 207 -5.17 14.18 -1.12
C VAL A 207 -6.51 13.67 -1.62
N GLU A 208 -6.76 12.37 -1.43
CA GLU A 208 -8.01 11.72 -1.72
C GLU A 208 -9.04 11.96 -0.60
N GLU A 209 -10.32 11.93 -0.95
CA GLU A 209 -11.39 11.87 0.05
C GLU A 209 -11.47 10.43 0.60
N LEU A 210 -11.42 10.28 1.93
CA LEU A 210 -11.49 8.97 2.57
C LEU A 210 -12.93 8.43 2.53
N VAL A 211 -13.09 7.21 2.03
CA VAL A 211 -14.37 6.49 2.01
C VAL A 211 -14.28 5.26 2.90
N ARG A 212 -15.09 5.25 3.95
CA ARG A 212 -15.12 4.18 4.96
C ARG A 212 -16.18 3.16 4.58
N LEU A 213 -15.77 1.92 4.31
CA LEU A 213 -16.71 0.81 4.17
C LEU A 213 -17.38 0.51 5.52
N PRO A 214 -18.64 0.03 5.53
CA PRO A 214 -19.40 -0.17 6.75
C PRO A 214 -18.80 -1.23 7.68
N GLU A 215 -18.22 -2.29 7.09
CA GLU A 215 -17.58 -3.36 7.83
C GLU A 215 -16.05 -3.20 7.86
N CYS A 216 -15.31 -4.09 7.21
CA CYS A 216 -13.86 -4.01 7.07
C CYS A 216 -13.52 -3.46 5.68
N PHE A 217 -12.44 -2.68 5.58
CA PHE A 217 -11.93 -2.26 4.27
C PHE A 217 -11.26 -3.40 3.50
N LEU A 218 -11.05 -4.55 4.15
CA LEU A 218 -10.43 -5.76 3.61
C LEU A 218 -11.44 -6.90 3.58
N CYS A 219 -11.36 -7.73 2.54
CA CYS A 219 -12.04 -9.02 2.47
C CYS A 219 -11.02 -10.10 2.13
N TYR A 220 -10.46 -10.74 3.15
CA TYR A 220 -9.47 -11.80 3.00
C TYR A 220 -10.12 -13.07 2.44
N THR A 221 -9.52 -13.64 1.40
CA THR A 221 -9.86 -14.96 0.88
C THR A 221 -8.78 -15.95 1.34
N PRO A 222 -9.10 -16.86 2.28
CA PRO A 222 -8.13 -17.82 2.78
C PRO A 222 -7.57 -18.74 1.69
N SER A 223 -6.31 -19.14 1.86
CA SER A 223 -5.70 -20.11 0.97
C SER A 223 -6.37 -21.49 1.13
N PRO A 224 -6.74 -22.17 0.03
CA PRO A 224 -7.19 -23.55 0.10
C PRO A 224 -6.06 -24.52 0.55
N GLU A 225 -4.80 -24.08 0.48
CA GLU A 225 -3.61 -24.85 0.88
C GLU A 225 -3.23 -24.68 2.36
N ALA A 226 -4.03 -23.99 3.17
CA ALA A 226 -3.68 -23.67 4.56
C ALA A 226 -3.45 -24.90 5.46
N GLY A 227 -4.00 -26.07 5.11
CA GLY A 227 -3.90 -27.28 5.92
C GLY A 227 -4.60 -27.18 7.29
N PRO A 228 -4.47 -28.17 8.17
CA PRO A 228 -5.11 -28.17 9.48
C PRO A 228 -4.48 -27.13 10.44
N VAL A 229 -5.25 -26.71 11.46
CA VAL A 229 -4.69 -25.97 12.61
C VAL A 229 -4.00 -26.97 13.53
N SER A 230 -2.71 -26.78 13.78
CA SER A 230 -1.98 -27.57 14.78
C SER A 230 -2.30 -27.12 16.21
N PRO A 231 -2.15 -27.98 17.23
CA PRO A 231 -2.17 -27.56 18.63
C PRO A 231 -1.09 -26.52 18.94
N THR A 232 -1.26 -25.82 20.06
CA THR A 232 -0.32 -24.85 20.61
C THR A 232 1.02 -25.52 20.89
N PRO A 233 2.12 -25.13 20.20
CA PRO A 233 3.45 -25.73 20.36
C PRO A 233 3.95 -25.84 21.81
N ALA A 234 3.59 -24.89 22.68
CA ALA A 234 3.98 -24.90 24.08
C ALA A 234 3.53 -26.16 24.84
N LEU A 235 2.46 -26.83 24.40
CA LEU A 235 2.02 -28.11 24.98
C LEU A 235 3.06 -29.23 24.79
N ALA A 236 3.76 -29.24 23.66
CA ALA A 236 4.76 -30.25 23.33
C ALA A 236 6.16 -29.82 23.75
N ASN A 237 6.50 -28.54 23.54
CA ASN A 237 7.83 -28.01 23.75
C ASN A 237 8.12 -27.60 25.20
N GLY A 238 7.08 -27.33 26.00
CA GLY A 238 7.22 -26.87 27.39
C GLY A 238 7.63 -25.39 27.54
N PHE A 239 7.64 -24.62 26.45
CA PHE A 239 7.93 -23.19 26.44
C PHE A 239 7.09 -22.45 25.40
N ILE A 240 6.87 -21.15 25.63
CA ILE A 240 6.16 -20.27 24.69
C ILE A 240 7.09 -19.87 23.54
N THR A 241 6.57 -19.88 22.32
CA THR A 241 7.23 -19.36 21.12
C THR A 241 6.43 -18.19 20.58
N PHE A 242 6.98 -16.98 20.70
CA PHE A 242 6.46 -15.81 20.01
C PHE A 242 6.92 -15.83 18.55
N GLY A 243 6.19 -15.19 17.64
CA GLY A 243 6.64 -15.12 16.26
C GLY A 243 6.16 -13.91 15.48
N SER A 244 6.86 -13.60 14.39
CA SER A 244 6.42 -12.57 13.44
C SER A 244 6.93 -12.89 12.03
N PHE A 245 6.01 -12.98 11.08
CA PHE A 245 6.33 -13.24 9.66
C PHE A 245 6.24 -11.96 8.80
N ASN A 246 6.24 -10.80 9.46
CA ASN A 246 6.22 -9.50 8.81
C ASN A 246 7.52 -9.22 8.02
N ASN A 247 7.42 -8.33 7.04
CA ASN A 247 8.60 -7.84 6.32
C ASN A 247 9.57 -7.16 7.31
N LEU A 248 10.86 -7.43 7.17
CA LEU A 248 11.91 -6.91 8.05
C LEU A 248 11.92 -5.37 8.12
N ALA A 249 11.46 -4.67 7.06
CA ALA A 249 11.31 -3.22 7.08
C ALA A 249 10.32 -2.70 8.13
N LYS A 250 9.36 -3.54 8.56
CA LYS A 250 8.39 -3.22 9.63
C LYS A 250 8.94 -3.48 11.03
N ILE A 251 10.00 -4.26 11.16
CA ILE A 251 10.62 -4.63 12.44
C ILE A 251 11.66 -3.55 12.77
N THR A 252 11.18 -2.41 13.26
CA THR A 252 12.02 -1.26 13.62
C THR A 252 12.79 -1.50 14.93
N PRO A 253 13.81 -0.69 15.26
CA PRO A 253 14.48 -0.77 16.56
C PRO A 253 13.53 -0.68 17.75
N LYS A 254 12.49 0.17 17.64
CA LYS A 254 11.43 0.33 18.67
C LYS A 254 10.64 -0.96 18.87
N VAL A 255 10.26 -1.63 17.77
CA VAL A 255 9.59 -2.95 17.83
C VAL A 255 10.48 -3.99 18.51
N LEU A 256 11.76 -4.06 18.13
CA LEU A 256 12.70 -5.02 18.73
C LEU A 256 12.88 -4.79 20.24
N GLN A 257 12.92 -3.53 20.69
CA GLN A 257 12.98 -3.21 22.12
C GLN A 257 11.75 -3.73 22.87
N VAL A 258 10.55 -3.55 22.32
CA VAL A 258 9.31 -4.04 22.94
C VAL A 258 9.25 -5.56 22.94
N TRP A 259 9.64 -6.22 21.85
CA TRP A 259 9.72 -7.68 21.81
C TRP A 259 10.77 -8.22 22.79
N ALA A 260 11.90 -7.55 22.94
CA ALA A 260 12.91 -7.92 23.95
C ALA A 260 12.34 -7.85 25.37
N ARG A 261 11.55 -6.81 25.70
CA ARG A 261 10.86 -6.72 27.00
C ARG A 261 9.96 -7.93 27.26
N ILE A 262 9.20 -8.38 26.24
CA ILE A 262 8.34 -9.58 26.34
C ILE A 262 9.18 -10.82 26.63
N LEU A 263 10.20 -11.07 25.80
CA LEU A 263 11.00 -12.29 25.90
C LEU A 263 11.86 -12.34 27.18
N CYS A 264 12.31 -11.19 27.70
CA CYS A 264 12.99 -11.11 28.99
C CYS A 264 12.03 -11.40 30.16
N ALA A 265 10.77 -10.99 30.06
CA ALA A 265 9.75 -11.21 31.08
C ALA A 265 9.15 -12.64 31.05
N VAL A 266 9.32 -13.39 29.95
CA VAL A 266 8.95 -14.82 29.85
C VAL A 266 10.22 -15.66 29.69
N PRO A 267 10.83 -16.14 30.79
CA PRO A 267 12.02 -16.99 30.72
C PRO A 267 11.79 -18.22 29.84
N ASN A 268 12.84 -18.69 29.17
CA ASN A 268 12.83 -19.83 28.24
C ASN A 268 11.95 -19.68 26.99
N SER A 269 11.21 -18.58 26.82
CA SER A 269 10.45 -18.35 25.59
C SER A 269 11.35 -18.19 24.37
N ARG A 270 10.87 -18.55 23.19
CA ARG A 270 11.58 -18.38 21.91
C ARG A 270 10.92 -17.32 21.05
N LEU A 271 11.66 -16.83 20.05
CA LEU A 271 11.15 -15.97 18.99
C LEU A 271 11.45 -16.60 17.63
N VAL A 272 10.42 -16.80 16.80
CA VAL A 272 10.59 -17.17 15.40
C VAL A 272 10.26 -16.00 14.48
N VAL A 273 11.22 -15.59 13.65
CA VAL A 273 11.02 -14.50 12.68
C VAL A 273 11.25 -15.02 11.27
N LYS A 274 10.26 -14.86 10.40
CA LYS A 274 10.36 -15.28 8.99
C LYS A 274 10.42 -14.07 8.07
N CYS A 275 11.49 -13.97 7.30
CA CYS A 275 11.60 -12.93 6.28
C CYS A 275 12.60 -13.32 5.18
N LYS A 276 12.32 -12.88 3.95
CA LYS A 276 13.18 -13.15 2.78
C LYS A 276 14.67 -12.84 3.02
N PRO A 277 15.07 -11.71 3.63
CA PRO A 277 16.48 -11.38 3.84
C PRO A 277 17.26 -12.35 4.75
N PHE A 278 16.60 -13.23 5.50
CA PHE A 278 17.29 -14.22 6.35
C PHE A 278 17.91 -15.38 5.59
N CYS A 279 17.85 -15.39 4.24
CA CYS A 279 18.72 -16.21 3.41
C CYS A 279 20.17 -15.68 3.37
N CYS A 280 20.43 -14.47 3.88
CA CYS A 280 21.75 -13.84 3.90
C CYS A 280 22.34 -13.84 5.31
N ASP A 281 23.49 -14.49 5.49
CA ASP A 281 24.12 -14.64 6.81
C ASP A 281 24.48 -13.31 7.48
N SER A 282 24.92 -12.30 6.72
CA SER A 282 25.23 -10.99 7.30
C SER A 282 23.99 -10.30 7.88
N VAL A 283 22.81 -10.49 7.27
CA VAL A 283 21.54 -9.97 7.78
C VAL A 283 21.12 -10.74 9.04
N ARG A 284 21.27 -12.07 9.03
CA ARG A 284 21.00 -12.93 10.20
C ARG A 284 21.85 -12.49 11.39
N GLN A 285 23.17 -12.39 11.20
CA GLN A 285 24.11 -11.99 12.25
C GLN A 285 23.79 -10.59 12.79
N LYS A 286 23.53 -9.62 11.91
CA LYS A 286 23.13 -8.27 12.34
C LYS A 286 21.86 -8.29 13.19
N PHE A 287 20.86 -9.08 12.82
CA PHE A 287 19.61 -9.21 13.56
C PHE A 287 19.85 -9.84 14.95
N LEU A 288 20.60 -10.94 15.01
CA LEU A 288 20.93 -11.63 16.26
C LEU A 288 21.76 -10.74 17.19
N SER A 289 22.81 -10.08 16.69
CA SER A 289 23.62 -9.17 17.50
C SER A 289 22.82 -7.98 18.03
N THR A 290 21.79 -7.51 17.29
CA THR A 290 20.90 -6.45 17.78
C THR A 290 20.05 -6.95 18.95
N LEU A 291 19.56 -8.19 18.89
CA LEU A 291 18.79 -8.79 19.98
C LEU A 291 19.67 -9.10 21.21
N GLU A 292 20.91 -9.55 20.99
CA GLU A 292 21.88 -9.77 22.08
C GLU A 292 22.18 -8.47 22.85
N GLN A 293 22.30 -7.34 22.14
CA GLN A 293 22.44 -6.01 22.75
C GLN A 293 21.23 -5.59 23.59
N LEU A 294 20.05 -6.18 23.31
CA LEU A 294 18.82 -5.97 24.08
C LEU A 294 18.64 -7.01 25.20
N GLY A 295 19.62 -7.87 25.44
CA GLY A 295 19.61 -8.88 26.50
C GLY A 295 18.97 -10.21 26.10
N LEU A 296 18.76 -10.46 24.81
CA LEU A 296 18.21 -11.73 24.32
C LEU A 296 19.29 -12.64 23.73
N GLU A 297 19.44 -13.81 24.32
CA GLU A 297 20.35 -14.85 23.82
C GLU A 297 19.94 -15.30 22.40
N SER A 298 20.91 -15.31 21.47
CA SER A 298 20.69 -15.71 20.08
C SER A 298 20.14 -17.13 19.92
N LEU A 299 20.46 -18.04 20.86
CA LEU A 299 19.93 -19.42 20.89
C LEU A 299 18.40 -19.51 21.10
N ARG A 300 17.76 -18.42 21.54
CA ARG A 300 16.30 -18.31 21.69
C ARG A 300 15.59 -17.80 20.43
N VAL A 301 16.34 -17.51 19.36
CA VAL A 301 15.81 -16.84 18.16
C VAL A 301 16.00 -17.72 16.91
N ASP A 302 14.90 -18.09 16.28
CA ASP A 302 14.87 -18.87 15.06
C ASP A 302 14.54 -17.96 13.86
N LEU A 303 15.51 -17.79 12.96
CA LEU A 303 15.36 -16.96 11.76
C LEU A 303 15.10 -17.82 10.52
N LEU A 304 13.93 -17.67 9.92
CA LEU A 304 13.49 -18.44 8.75
C LEU A 304 13.56 -17.61 7.47
N PRO A 305 14.16 -18.11 6.37
CA PRO A 305 14.10 -17.45 5.08
C PRO A 305 12.69 -17.57 4.45
N LEU A 306 12.53 -17.04 3.24
CA LEU A 306 11.29 -17.20 2.47
C LEU A 306 10.98 -18.68 2.23
N ILE A 307 9.75 -19.09 2.51
CA ILE A 307 9.21 -20.40 2.13
C ILE A 307 8.42 -20.21 0.84
N LEU A 308 8.79 -20.95 -0.22
CA LEU A 308 8.25 -20.73 -1.56
C LEU A 308 6.87 -21.36 -1.78
N LEU A 309 6.62 -22.53 -1.18
CA LEU A 309 5.35 -23.24 -1.30
C LEU A 309 4.34 -22.66 -0.32
N ASN A 310 3.13 -22.36 -0.80
CA ASN A 310 2.10 -21.72 0.03
C ASN A 310 1.68 -22.62 1.19
N HIS A 311 1.44 -23.91 0.92
CA HIS A 311 1.19 -24.91 1.95
C HIS A 311 2.22 -24.85 3.09
N ASP A 312 3.52 -24.92 2.76
CA ASP A 312 4.59 -24.93 3.78
C ASP A 312 4.70 -23.58 4.51
N HIS A 313 4.44 -22.46 3.81
CA HIS A 313 4.37 -21.14 4.42
C HIS A 313 3.27 -21.05 5.47
N MET A 314 2.09 -21.59 5.16
CA MET A 314 0.94 -21.61 6.08
C MET A 314 1.24 -22.54 7.27
N GLN A 315 1.79 -23.73 7.01
CA GLN A 315 2.17 -24.67 8.08
C GLN A 315 3.26 -24.12 9.00
N ALA A 316 4.12 -23.20 8.55
CA ALA A 316 5.10 -22.56 9.43
C ALA A 316 4.50 -21.79 10.62
N TYR A 317 3.21 -21.41 10.58
CA TYR A 317 2.52 -20.85 11.75
C TYR A 317 2.32 -21.87 12.88
N SER A 318 2.51 -23.16 12.63
CA SER A 318 2.58 -24.17 13.70
C SER A 318 3.86 -24.08 14.53
N LEU A 319 4.80 -23.19 14.20
CA LEU A 319 6.03 -22.99 14.97
C LEU A 319 5.87 -21.98 16.10
N MET A 320 4.77 -21.22 16.14
CA MET A 320 4.56 -20.17 17.14
C MET A 320 3.23 -20.33 17.86
N ASP A 321 3.22 -19.92 19.12
CA ASP A 321 2.05 -19.88 19.99
C ASP A 321 1.33 -18.54 19.88
N ILE A 322 2.08 -17.44 19.81
CA ILE A 322 1.56 -16.06 19.81
C ILE A 322 2.26 -15.26 18.72
N SER A 323 1.49 -14.62 17.84
CA SER A 323 2.02 -13.70 16.84
C SER A 323 2.14 -12.29 17.43
N LEU A 324 3.29 -11.67 17.18
CA LEU A 324 3.58 -10.29 17.54
C LEU A 324 3.51 -9.43 16.29
N ASP A 325 2.50 -8.55 16.24
CA ASP A 325 2.37 -7.58 15.16
C ASP A 325 3.41 -6.45 15.28
N THR A 326 3.72 -5.82 14.16
CA THR A 326 4.68 -4.71 14.10
C THR A 326 3.97 -3.35 14.22
N PHE A 327 4.70 -2.32 14.62
CA PHE A 327 4.22 -0.93 14.66
C PHE A 327 5.37 0.05 14.36
N PRO A 328 5.09 1.25 13.81
CA PRO A 328 3.77 1.81 13.46
C PRO A 328 3.19 1.27 12.15
N TYR A 329 3.83 0.27 11.54
CA TYR A 329 3.33 -0.40 10.34
C TYR A 329 2.94 -1.84 10.70
N ALA A 330 1.64 -2.08 10.85
CA ALA A 330 1.06 -3.38 11.17
C ALA A 330 1.12 -4.38 10.01
N GLY A 331 1.00 -5.65 10.36
CA GLY A 331 0.71 -6.75 9.45
C GLY A 331 -0.66 -6.58 8.80
N THR A 332 -0.85 -7.30 7.70
CA THR A 332 -2.14 -7.33 7.00
C THR A 332 -2.42 -8.77 6.61
N THR A 333 -1.88 -9.24 5.48
CA THR A 333 -1.98 -10.65 5.07
C THR A 333 -1.38 -11.58 6.12
N THR A 334 -0.22 -11.23 6.70
CA THR A 334 0.44 -12.00 7.76
C THR A 334 -0.41 -12.12 9.03
N THR A 335 -1.18 -11.09 9.37
CA THR A 335 -2.13 -11.10 10.49
C THR A 335 -3.32 -11.99 10.15
N CYS A 336 -3.91 -11.86 8.95
CA CYS A 336 -4.98 -12.76 8.50
C CYS A 336 -4.53 -14.23 8.51
N GLU A 337 -3.34 -14.52 7.99
CA GLU A 337 -2.77 -15.87 7.96
C GLU A 337 -2.52 -16.42 9.37
N SER A 338 -1.99 -15.59 10.28
CA SER A 338 -1.82 -15.95 11.69
C SER A 338 -3.13 -16.40 12.31
N LEU A 339 -4.17 -15.55 12.22
CA LEU A 339 -5.48 -15.85 12.80
C LEU A 339 -6.10 -17.10 12.13
N TYR A 340 -6.01 -17.20 10.81
CA TYR A 340 -6.53 -18.35 10.07
C TYR A 340 -5.81 -19.66 10.43
N MET A 341 -4.53 -19.60 10.80
CA MET A 341 -3.74 -20.75 11.26
C MET A 341 -3.83 -21.00 12.78
N GLY A 342 -4.77 -20.33 13.46
CA GLY A 342 -5.02 -20.52 14.88
C GLY A 342 -4.03 -19.81 15.81
N VAL A 343 -3.17 -18.94 15.29
CA VAL A 343 -2.21 -18.19 16.10
C VAL A 343 -2.80 -16.82 16.47
N PRO A 344 -3.15 -16.57 17.75
CA PRO A 344 -3.60 -15.25 18.18
C PRO A 344 -2.50 -14.21 17.97
N CYS A 345 -2.90 -13.00 17.61
CA CYS A 345 -2.00 -11.90 17.31
C CYS A 345 -2.21 -10.77 18.32
N VAL A 346 -1.13 -10.20 18.85
CA VAL A 346 -1.17 -8.95 19.63
C VAL A 346 -0.80 -7.80 18.71
N THR A 347 -1.64 -6.78 18.63
CA THR A 347 -1.41 -5.56 17.84
C THR A 347 -1.52 -4.31 18.71
N MET A 348 -1.19 -3.15 18.14
CA MET A 348 -1.24 -1.87 18.84
C MET A 348 -2.02 -0.85 18.01
N ALA A 349 -2.84 -0.03 18.67
CA ALA A 349 -3.51 1.11 18.07
C ALA A 349 -2.58 2.32 18.02
N GLY A 350 -2.77 3.17 17.00
CA GLY A 350 -2.05 4.42 16.88
C GLY A 350 -2.76 5.46 16.03
N SER A 351 -1.99 6.44 15.57
CA SER A 351 -2.46 7.66 14.91
C SER A 351 -2.60 7.55 13.38
N VAL A 352 -2.11 6.47 12.77
CA VAL A 352 -2.04 6.31 11.31
C VAL A 352 -2.68 5.01 10.84
N HIS A 353 -3.20 5.03 9.62
CA HIS A 353 -3.80 3.87 8.95
C HIS A 353 -2.91 2.63 9.02
N ALA A 354 -1.61 2.76 8.69
CA ALA A 354 -0.67 1.66 8.69
C ALA A 354 -0.58 0.94 10.04
N HIS A 355 -0.77 1.67 11.14
CA HIS A 355 -0.73 1.16 12.50
C HIS A 355 -2.06 0.44 12.82
N ASN A 356 -3.16 1.02 12.37
CA ASN A 356 -4.52 0.58 12.71
C ASN A 356 -5.08 -0.53 11.80
N VAL A 357 -4.33 -1.05 10.83
CA VAL A 357 -4.78 -2.22 10.05
C VAL A 357 -4.99 -3.44 10.96
N GLY A 358 -4.08 -3.68 11.90
CA GLY A 358 -4.24 -4.74 12.91
C GLY A 358 -5.47 -4.51 13.79
N VAL A 359 -5.74 -3.25 14.16
CA VAL A 359 -6.92 -2.84 14.95
C VAL A 359 -8.20 -3.20 14.22
N SER A 360 -8.32 -2.85 12.93
CA SER A 360 -9.48 -3.19 12.11
C SER A 360 -9.70 -4.70 12.05
N LEU A 361 -8.66 -5.47 11.71
CA LEU A 361 -8.75 -6.92 11.57
C LEU A 361 -9.18 -7.59 12.87
N LEU A 362 -8.52 -7.29 14.00
CA LEU A 362 -8.85 -7.90 15.29
C LEU A 362 -10.24 -7.49 15.77
N SER A 363 -10.63 -6.23 15.60
CA SER A 363 -11.96 -5.75 15.99
C SER A 363 -13.06 -6.49 15.22
N LYS A 364 -12.86 -6.73 13.92
CA LYS A 364 -13.86 -7.43 13.08
C LYS A 364 -13.89 -8.93 13.32
N VAL A 365 -12.80 -9.54 13.74
CA VAL A 365 -12.78 -10.95 14.18
C VAL A 365 -13.35 -11.14 15.60
N GLY A 366 -13.50 -10.06 16.39
CA GLY A 366 -13.99 -10.12 17.78
C GLY A 366 -12.89 -10.28 18.83
N LEU A 367 -11.66 -9.89 18.48
CA LEU A 367 -10.46 -9.97 19.31
C LEU A 367 -9.99 -8.60 19.80
N GLN A 368 -10.91 -7.66 20.05
CA GLN A 368 -10.53 -6.31 20.50
C GLN A 368 -9.71 -6.29 21.80
N HIS A 369 -9.81 -7.35 22.62
CA HIS A 369 -9.03 -7.52 23.86
C HIS A 369 -7.54 -7.83 23.62
N LEU A 370 -7.11 -8.01 22.36
CA LEU A 370 -5.70 -8.19 21.97
C LEU A 370 -5.12 -6.95 21.27
N ILE A 371 -5.80 -5.80 21.41
CA ILE A 371 -5.39 -4.51 20.85
C ILE A 371 -4.88 -3.62 21.98
N ALA A 372 -3.58 -3.39 22.03
CA ALA A 372 -2.96 -2.49 22.98
C ALA A 372 -3.11 -1.01 22.58
N GLN A 373 -3.16 -0.11 23.56
CA GLN A 373 -3.14 1.34 23.33
C GLN A 373 -1.73 1.95 23.40
N ASN A 374 -0.77 1.21 23.94
CA ASN A 374 0.62 1.62 24.07
C ASN A 374 1.55 0.41 24.26
N GLU A 375 2.86 0.65 24.28
CA GLU A 375 3.87 -0.41 24.38
C GLU A 375 3.77 -1.23 25.66
N ASP A 376 3.42 -0.61 26.79
CA ASP A 376 3.32 -1.32 28.07
C ASP A 376 2.15 -2.29 28.05
N GLU A 377 0.99 -1.86 27.57
CA GLU A 377 -0.16 -2.72 27.37
C GLU A 377 0.12 -3.82 26.36
N TYR A 378 0.85 -3.53 25.27
CA TYR A 378 1.27 -4.53 24.29
C TYR A 378 2.08 -5.65 24.94
N VAL A 379 3.04 -5.29 25.80
CA VAL A 379 3.80 -6.27 26.61
C VAL A 379 2.85 -7.04 27.52
N GLN A 380 1.99 -6.36 28.28
CA GLN A 380 1.07 -7.03 29.22
C GLN A 380 0.13 -8.03 28.54
N LEU A 381 -0.39 -7.71 27.36
CA LEU A 381 -1.25 -8.62 26.60
C LEU A 381 -0.50 -9.86 26.14
N ALA A 382 0.74 -9.70 25.65
CA ALA A 382 1.59 -10.83 25.28
C ALA A 382 1.94 -11.72 26.49
N LEU A 383 2.25 -11.12 27.65
CA LEU A 383 2.50 -11.86 28.90
C LEU A 383 1.26 -12.61 29.38
N LYS A 384 0.08 -11.97 29.32
CA LYS A 384 -1.18 -12.58 29.70
C LYS A 384 -1.48 -13.83 28.85
N LEU A 385 -1.34 -13.74 27.53
CA LEU A 385 -1.49 -14.89 26.64
C LEU A 385 -0.46 -16.00 26.94
N ALA A 386 0.79 -15.63 27.21
CA ALA A 386 1.86 -16.57 27.51
C ALA A 386 1.69 -17.28 28.87
N SER A 387 0.95 -16.68 29.81
CA SER A 387 0.79 -17.21 31.17
C SER A 387 -0.21 -18.36 31.29
N ASP A 388 -1.10 -18.56 30.31
CA ASP A 388 -2.14 -19.59 30.33
C ASP A 388 -2.17 -20.38 29.02
N ILE A 389 -1.38 -21.45 28.98
CA ILE A 389 -1.27 -22.36 27.82
C ILE A 389 -2.63 -23.02 27.50
N THR A 390 -3.48 -23.26 28.52
CA THR A 390 -4.79 -23.90 28.31
C THR A 390 -5.73 -22.93 27.60
N ALA A 391 -5.80 -21.68 28.06
CA ALA A 391 -6.56 -20.63 27.39
C ALA A 391 -6.04 -20.39 25.96
N LEU A 392 -4.72 -20.41 25.77
CA LEU A 392 -4.08 -20.25 24.47
C LEU A 392 -4.46 -21.38 23.49
N GLN A 393 -4.43 -22.64 23.95
CA GLN A 393 -4.90 -23.79 23.17
C GLN A 393 -6.39 -23.70 22.82
N ASN A 394 -7.23 -23.28 23.77
CA ASN A 394 -8.66 -23.11 23.53
C ASN A 394 -8.92 -22.04 22.46
N LEU A 395 -8.26 -20.88 22.57
CA LEU A 395 -8.36 -19.81 21.58
C LEU A 395 -7.89 -20.29 20.20
N ARG A 396 -6.73 -20.95 20.14
CA ARG A 396 -6.17 -21.51 18.90
C ARG A 396 -7.15 -22.43 18.16
N THR A 397 -7.86 -23.26 18.91
CA THR A 397 -8.81 -24.24 18.36
C THR A 397 -10.02 -23.57 17.68
N ILE A 398 -10.50 -22.45 18.23
CA ILE A 398 -11.69 -21.76 17.70
C ILE A 398 -11.38 -20.64 16.70
N LEU A 399 -10.12 -20.17 16.64
CA LEU A 399 -9.78 -18.93 15.96
C LEU A 399 -10.00 -18.95 14.45
N ARG A 400 -9.75 -20.08 13.79
CA ARG A 400 -10.04 -20.24 12.35
C ARG A 400 -11.54 -20.08 12.06
N ASP A 401 -12.39 -20.63 12.92
CA ASP A 401 -13.85 -20.54 12.79
C ASP A 401 -14.33 -19.11 13.02
N LEU A 402 -13.83 -18.44 14.07
CA LEU A 402 -14.10 -17.02 14.32
C LEU A 402 -13.75 -16.16 13.11
N MET A 403 -12.55 -16.36 12.56
CA MET A 403 -12.07 -15.61 11.42
C MET A 403 -12.91 -15.89 10.16
N SER A 404 -13.24 -17.15 9.88
CA SER A 404 -14.03 -17.56 8.70
C SER A 404 -15.46 -17.02 8.74
N LYS A 405 -16.05 -16.86 9.93
CA LYS A 405 -17.40 -16.30 10.16
C LYS A 405 -17.42 -14.78 10.30
N SER A 406 -16.25 -14.15 10.41
CA SER A 406 -16.15 -12.70 10.59
C SER A 406 -16.38 -11.93 9.29
N PRO A 407 -16.71 -10.62 9.36
CA PRO A 407 -16.78 -9.76 8.18
C PRO A 407 -15.49 -9.72 7.34
N VAL A 408 -14.34 -10.10 7.91
CA VAL A 408 -13.05 -10.13 7.20
C VAL A 408 -13.03 -11.21 6.10
N CYS A 409 -13.84 -12.27 6.21
CA CYS A 409 -13.95 -13.35 5.21
C CYS A 409 -15.32 -13.43 4.52
N ASP A 410 -16.18 -12.42 4.73
CA ASP A 410 -17.52 -12.40 4.17
C ASP A 410 -17.56 -11.68 2.82
N GLY A 411 -17.21 -12.41 1.77
CA GLY A 411 -17.15 -11.85 0.41
C GLY A 411 -18.48 -11.30 -0.11
N GLN A 412 -19.61 -11.88 0.31
CA GLN A 412 -20.93 -11.47 -0.16
C GLN A 412 -21.37 -10.15 0.49
N ASN A 413 -21.20 -10.02 1.81
CA ASN A 413 -21.53 -8.77 2.49
C ASN A 413 -20.52 -7.66 2.16
N PHE A 414 -19.24 -8.01 2.01
CA PHE A 414 -18.22 -7.06 1.56
C PHE A 414 -18.56 -6.44 0.22
N ILE A 415 -18.94 -7.25 -0.78
CA ILE A 415 -19.21 -6.72 -2.11
C ILE A 415 -20.45 -5.84 -2.13
N SER A 416 -21.50 -6.17 -1.37
CA SER A 416 -22.69 -5.32 -1.29
C SER A 416 -22.36 -3.94 -0.69
N GLY A 417 -21.49 -3.88 0.32
CA GLY A 417 -20.99 -2.61 0.86
C GLY A 417 -20.15 -1.83 -0.15
N LEU A 418 -19.30 -2.51 -0.92
CA LEU A 418 -18.45 -1.91 -1.94
C LEU A 418 -19.27 -1.38 -3.14
N GLU A 419 -20.25 -2.15 -3.61
CA GLU A 419 -21.16 -1.77 -4.69
C GLU A 419 -22.04 -0.57 -4.34
N ALA A 420 -22.56 -0.54 -3.10
CA ALA A 420 -23.27 0.62 -2.58
C ALA A 420 -22.37 1.87 -2.54
N THR A 421 -21.11 1.68 -2.16
CA THR A 421 -20.09 2.74 -2.16
C THR A 421 -19.82 3.25 -3.58
N TYR A 422 -19.59 2.37 -4.55
CA TYR A 422 -19.41 2.74 -5.95
C TYR A 422 -20.63 3.45 -6.52
N ARG A 423 -21.84 2.99 -6.21
CA ARG A 423 -23.07 3.67 -6.61
C ARG A 423 -23.15 5.09 -6.03
N ASN A 424 -22.74 5.28 -4.78
CA ASN A 424 -22.70 6.60 -4.16
C ASN A 424 -21.70 7.53 -4.88
N MET A 425 -20.47 7.07 -5.10
CA MET A 425 -19.45 7.81 -5.85
C MET A 425 -19.96 8.22 -7.24
N TRP A 426 -20.61 7.29 -7.95
CA TRP A 426 -21.18 7.55 -9.26
C TRP A 426 -22.32 8.59 -9.24
N ARG A 427 -23.23 8.49 -8.26
CA ARG A 427 -24.31 9.49 -8.06
C ARG A 427 -23.74 10.88 -7.77
N ARG A 428 -22.65 10.97 -7.01
CA ARG A 428 -21.94 12.24 -6.75
C ARG A 428 -21.36 12.82 -8.05
N TYR A 429 -20.65 11.99 -8.83
CA TYR A 429 -20.14 12.39 -10.14
C TYR A 429 -21.25 12.89 -11.10
N CYS A 430 -22.39 12.20 -11.16
CA CYS A 430 -23.52 12.62 -11.99
C CYS A 430 -24.06 14.01 -11.60
N LYS A 431 -23.98 14.37 -10.31
CA LYS A 431 -24.34 15.70 -9.77
C LYS A 431 -23.23 16.75 -9.92
N GLY A 432 -22.08 16.39 -10.50
CA GLY A 432 -20.93 17.29 -10.65
C GLY A 432 -20.05 17.40 -9.39
N ASP A 433 -20.28 16.59 -8.37
CA ASP A 433 -19.41 16.52 -7.20
C ASP A 433 -18.23 15.57 -7.48
N VAL A 434 -17.07 16.16 -7.76
CA VAL A 434 -15.83 15.45 -8.09
C VAL A 434 -14.70 15.95 -7.19
N PRO A 435 -14.31 15.21 -6.14
CA PRO A 435 -13.34 15.69 -5.15
C PRO A 435 -12.00 16.12 -5.74
N SER A 436 -11.47 15.36 -6.70
CA SER A 436 -10.16 15.66 -7.29
C SER A 436 -10.17 16.98 -8.06
N LEU A 437 -11.26 17.31 -8.76
CA LEU A 437 -11.37 18.54 -9.56
C LEU A 437 -11.36 19.76 -8.63
N ARG A 438 -12.13 19.70 -7.53
CA ARG A 438 -12.14 20.76 -6.49
C ARG A 438 -10.74 20.96 -5.90
N TYR A 439 -10.02 19.87 -5.64
CA TYR A 439 -8.66 19.93 -5.13
C TYR A 439 -7.67 20.53 -6.15
N MET A 440 -7.71 20.07 -7.40
CA MET A 440 -6.84 20.59 -8.47
C MET A 440 -7.10 22.07 -8.79
N GLU A 441 -8.35 22.53 -8.78
CA GLU A 441 -8.70 23.96 -8.90
C GLU A 441 -8.10 24.80 -7.76
N THR A 442 -8.06 24.24 -6.55
CA THR A 442 -7.45 24.90 -5.39
C THR A 442 -5.94 25.00 -5.54
N LEU A 443 -5.29 23.95 -6.04
CA LEU A 443 -3.85 23.96 -6.34
C LEU A 443 -3.49 24.99 -7.42
N GLN A 444 -4.29 25.09 -8.48
CA GLN A 444 -4.08 26.07 -9.54
C GLN A 444 -4.17 27.52 -9.03
N LYS A 445 -5.09 27.80 -8.08
CA LYS A 445 -5.21 29.12 -7.45
C LYS A 445 -4.04 29.46 -6.52
N GLN A 446 -3.38 28.45 -5.93
CA GLN A 446 -2.21 28.64 -5.07
C GLN A 446 -0.90 28.82 -5.85
N ASP A 447 -0.84 28.33 -7.09
CA ASP A 447 0.32 28.45 -7.98
C ASP A 447 0.34 29.76 -8.80
N ILE A 448 -0.64 30.67 -8.62
CA ILE A 448 -0.61 32.03 -9.21
C ILE A 448 0.28 32.90 -8.30
N PRO A 449 1.44 33.39 -8.78
CA PRO A 449 2.23 34.36 -8.01
C PRO A 449 1.38 35.61 -7.80
N ASP A 450 1.40 36.19 -6.61
CA ASP A 450 0.84 37.53 -6.36
C ASP A 450 1.42 38.49 -7.42
N GLU A 451 0.62 38.80 -8.44
CA GLU A 451 0.95 39.89 -9.36
C GLU A 451 1.02 41.15 -8.51
N VAL A 452 2.20 41.73 -8.51
CA VAL A 452 2.52 43.04 -7.96
C VAL A 452 1.41 44.00 -8.39
N THR A 453 0.50 44.35 -7.46
CA THR A 453 -0.33 45.53 -7.58
C THR A 453 0.58 46.76 -7.49
N THR A 454 1.24 47.10 -8.59
CA THR A 454 1.77 48.44 -8.81
C THR A 454 0.57 49.37 -8.97
N LYS A 455 0.15 49.97 -7.86
CA LYS A 455 -0.64 51.19 -7.89
C LYS A 455 0.15 52.21 -8.71
N THR A 456 -0.37 52.57 -9.87
CA THR A 456 0.05 53.74 -10.63
C THR A 456 -0.22 54.98 -9.78
N SER A 457 0.85 55.58 -9.25
CA SER A 457 0.86 56.98 -8.82
C SER A 457 1.59 57.81 -9.87
N ASP A 458 0.93 58.87 -10.32
CA ASP A 458 1.40 59.82 -11.34
C ASP A 458 2.77 60.46 -11.04
N PRO A 459 3.50 60.94 -12.07
CA PRO A 459 4.89 61.36 -11.93
C PRO A 459 5.02 62.83 -11.53
N GLU A 460 5.71 63.10 -10.43
CA GLU A 460 6.31 64.42 -10.18
C GLU A 460 7.72 64.50 -10.80
N LYS A 461 7.90 65.56 -11.61
CA LYS A 461 9.13 65.95 -12.30
C LYS A 461 10.25 66.31 -11.33
N ILE A 462 11.43 65.70 -11.48
CA ILE A 462 12.71 66.35 -11.12
C ILE A 462 13.79 66.01 -12.18
N THR A 463 14.20 67.04 -12.91
CA THR A 463 15.41 67.27 -13.72
C THR A 463 16.67 67.33 -12.81
N VAL A 464 17.93 66.96 -13.12
CA VAL A 464 18.84 67.28 -14.26
C VAL A 464 20.12 66.39 -14.19
N SER A 465 20.71 66.09 -15.37
CA SER A 465 22.15 66.03 -15.78
C SER A 465 23.16 64.99 -15.27
N GLY A 466 23.89 64.39 -16.22
CA GLY A 466 25.30 64.02 -16.06
C GLY A 466 25.78 62.88 -16.97
N ASP A 467 26.56 63.21 -17.99
CA ASP A 467 27.09 62.40 -19.11
C ASP A 467 27.90 61.14 -18.75
N THR A 468 27.85 60.10 -19.61
CA THR A 468 28.94 59.63 -20.52
C THR A 468 28.78 58.16 -20.97
N PHE A 469 28.91 57.93 -22.29
CA PHE A 469 29.08 56.65 -23.01
C PHE A 469 30.58 56.33 -23.17
N PRO A 470 31.05 55.07 -23.42
CA PRO A 470 30.87 54.37 -24.72
C PRO A 470 30.73 52.81 -24.67
N SER A 471 29.85 52.24 -25.53
CA SER A 471 30.13 51.32 -26.68
C SER A 471 30.95 50.04 -26.36
N THR A 472 30.56 48.81 -26.74
CA THR A 472 30.36 48.31 -28.12
C THR A 472 29.73 46.91 -28.13
N VAL A 473 28.95 46.65 -29.18
CA VAL A 473 28.36 45.36 -29.61
C VAL A 473 29.35 44.60 -30.50
N LYS A 474 29.35 43.25 -30.46
CA LYS A 474 29.66 42.41 -31.64
C LYS A 474 28.95 41.04 -31.58
N CYS A 475 28.42 40.65 -32.73
CA CYS A 475 27.61 39.46 -33.02
C CYS A 475 28.42 38.30 -33.62
N ASN A 476 27.77 37.13 -33.64
CA ASN A 476 27.81 36.02 -34.61
C ASN A 476 28.97 34.99 -34.60
N GLY A 477 28.59 33.70 -34.67
CA GLY A 477 29.44 32.61 -35.15
C GLY A 477 28.90 31.20 -34.88
N PHE A 478 28.15 30.65 -35.85
CA PHE A 478 27.84 29.21 -35.99
C PHE A 478 29.11 28.35 -36.01
N ASN A 479 29.05 27.12 -35.47
CA ASN A 479 29.45 25.91 -36.21
C ASN A 479 29.05 24.61 -35.47
N GLN A 480 28.31 23.77 -36.20
CA GLN A 480 28.09 22.34 -35.95
C GLN A 480 29.31 21.53 -36.40
N VAL A 481 29.66 20.45 -35.70
CA VAL A 481 30.46 19.33 -36.23
C VAL A 481 29.94 18.00 -35.59
N PRO A 482 29.95 16.85 -36.33
CA PRO A 482 28.93 15.80 -36.24
C PRO A 482 29.39 14.46 -35.63
N LEU A 483 28.40 13.55 -35.48
CA LEU A 483 28.47 12.12 -35.14
C LEU A 483 29.28 11.29 -36.16
N PRO A 484 29.94 10.20 -35.73
CA PRO A 484 30.41 9.14 -36.62
C PRO A 484 29.50 7.89 -36.60
N MET A 485 29.19 7.38 -37.79
CA MET A 485 28.80 6.00 -38.07
C MET A 485 29.98 5.28 -38.74
N SER A 486 30.28 4.05 -38.34
CA SER A 486 30.91 3.02 -39.18
C SER A 486 30.65 1.63 -38.55
N THR A 487 29.79 0.82 -39.17
CA THR A 487 30.04 -0.34 -40.06
C THR A 487 30.42 -1.65 -39.36
N LEU A 488 29.56 -2.65 -39.62
CA LEU A 488 29.78 -4.08 -39.46
C LEU A 488 31.07 -4.56 -40.13
N THR A 489 31.77 -5.49 -39.48
CA THR A 489 32.51 -6.57 -40.14
C THR A 489 32.52 -7.82 -39.26
N THR A 490 32.28 -8.95 -39.92
CA THR A 490 32.31 -10.35 -39.46
C THR A 490 33.73 -10.88 -39.32
N SER A 491 34.01 -11.70 -38.30
CA SER A 491 34.91 -12.87 -38.39
C SER A 491 34.83 -13.75 -37.14
N GLU A 492 34.75 -15.07 -37.37
CA GLU A 492 34.68 -16.19 -36.44
C GLU A 492 36.05 -16.57 -35.82
N GLU A 493 35.99 -17.56 -34.90
CA GLU A 493 37.04 -18.41 -34.29
C GLU A 493 37.88 -17.72 -33.18
N ASN A 494 37.93 -18.21 -31.93
CA ASN A 494 37.92 -19.58 -31.38
C ASN A 494 37.26 -19.67 -30.00
#